data_AF-A0A0A9E9J4-F1
#
_entry.id   AF-A0A0A9E9J4-F1
#
_cell.length_a   1.000
_cell.length_b   1.000
_cell.length_c   1.000
_cell.angle_alpha   90.00
_cell.angle_beta   90.00
_cell.angle_gamma   90.00
#
_symmetry.space_group_name_H-M   'P 1'
#
loop_
_entity.id
_entity.type
_entity.pdbx_description
1 polymer ?
#
loop_
_entity_poly.entity_id
_entity_poly.type
_entity_poly.pdbx_seq_one_letter_code
_entity_poly.pdbx_strand_id
1 'polypeptide(L)'
;MTSRILHICNEEALNLDSQALSTLSAISQGDLRRAITYLQSAARLFGSSISSSDLISVSGVIPEDVVKSLFAACKSGEFDVANKEVSNIIADGYPVSQLISQFLDVIVSADDIPDEQKARVCKKLGETDKCLVDGADEYLQLLDVASETIRALFNIPQGLVF
;
A
#
# COMPACT_ATOMS: atom_id res chain seq x y z
N MET A 1 -18.81 13.50 -3.53
CA MET A 1 -17.49 13.90 -2.99
C MET A 1 -16.87 15.03 -3.81
N THR A 2 -16.68 14.83 -5.12
CA THR A 2 -16.01 15.76 -6.04
C THR A 2 -16.54 17.20 -6.01
N SER A 3 -17.88 17.37 -6.01
CA SER A 3 -18.50 18.71 -5.96
C SER A 3 -18.11 19.52 -4.72
N ARG A 4 -17.95 18.84 -3.57
CA ARG A 4 -17.61 19.50 -2.31
C ARG A 4 -16.13 19.87 -2.24
N ILE A 5 -15.26 19.03 -2.79
CA ILE A 5 -13.82 19.31 -2.89
C ILE A 5 -13.59 20.50 -3.82
N LEU A 6 -14.21 20.51 -5.00
CA LEU A 6 -14.09 21.64 -5.94
C LEU A 6 -14.58 22.95 -5.33
N HIS A 7 -15.67 22.91 -4.55
CA HIS A 7 -16.13 24.08 -3.80
C HIS A 7 -15.05 24.58 -2.82
N ILE A 8 -14.42 23.69 -2.04
CA ILE A 8 -13.35 24.08 -1.10
C ILE A 8 -12.14 24.66 -1.84
N CYS A 9 -11.76 24.06 -2.97
CA CYS A 9 -10.64 24.53 -3.78
C CYS A 9 -10.88 25.95 -4.29
N ASN A 10 -12.11 26.26 -4.74
CA ASN A 10 -12.47 27.60 -5.18
C ASN A 10 -12.44 28.63 -4.04
N GLU A 11 -12.95 28.27 -2.85
CA GLU A 11 -12.96 29.17 -1.69
C GLU A 11 -11.56 29.42 -1.11
N GLU A 12 -10.66 28.42 -1.16
CA GLU A 12 -9.28 28.53 -0.66
C GLU A 12 -8.26 28.91 -1.76
N ALA A 13 -8.73 29.22 -2.98
CA ALA A 13 -7.89 29.54 -4.14
C ALA A 13 -6.80 28.48 -4.44
N LEU A 14 -7.18 27.21 -4.36
CA LEU A 14 -6.33 26.06 -4.67
C LEU A 14 -6.57 25.58 -6.10
N ASN A 15 -5.47 25.32 -6.82
CA ASN A 15 -5.45 24.76 -8.15
C ASN A 15 -5.14 23.26 -8.06
N LEU A 16 -6.10 22.43 -8.48
CA LEU A 16 -5.93 21.00 -8.65
C LEU A 16 -6.24 20.64 -10.10
N ASP A 17 -5.35 19.86 -10.72
CA ASP A 17 -5.65 19.25 -12.01
C ASP A 17 -6.58 18.04 -11.85
N SER A 18 -7.06 17.51 -12.98
CA SER A 18 -7.95 16.34 -12.99
C SER A 18 -7.28 15.08 -12.43
N GLN A 19 -5.96 14.97 -12.57
CA GLN A 19 -5.20 13.82 -12.08
C GLN A 19 -5.11 13.84 -10.57
N ALA A 20 -4.76 14.98 -9.96
CA ALA A 20 -4.72 15.23 -8.53
C ALA A 20 -6.10 15.01 -7.89
N LEU A 21 -7.17 15.46 -8.54
CA LEU A 21 -8.54 15.20 -8.07
C LEU A 21 -8.87 13.70 -8.04
N SER A 22 -8.47 12.95 -9.08
CA SER A 22 -8.63 11.49 -9.11
C SER A 22 -7.78 10.79 -8.05
N THR A 23 -6.52 11.20 -7.91
CA THR A 23 -5.60 10.70 -6.88
C THR A 23 -6.18 10.95 -5.49
N LEU A 24 -6.65 12.17 -5.21
CA LEU A 24 -7.28 12.53 -3.95
C LEU A 24 -8.50 11.64 -3.65
N SER A 25 -9.35 11.39 -4.65
CA SER A 25 -10.50 10.50 -4.50
C SER A 25 -10.07 9.06 -4.17
N ALA A 26 -9.03 8.55 -4.84
CA ALA A 26 -8.52 7.19 -4.65
C ALA A 26 -7.91 7.02 -3.24
N ILE A 27 -6.96 7.88 -2.86
CA ILE A 27 -6.27 7.81 -1.56
C ILE A 27 -7.22 8.09 -0.38
N SER A 28 -8.31 8.80 -0.61
CA SER A 28 -9.30 9.11 0.43
C SER A 28 -10.34 8.02 0.61
N GLN A 29 -10.50 7.08 -0.34
CA GLN A 29 -11.47 5.97 -0.33
C GLN A 29 -12.89 6.39 0.12
N GLY A 30 -13.35 7.55 -0.36
CA GLY A 30 -14.68 8.09 -0.02
C GLY A 30 -14.79 8.86 1.30
N ASP A 31 -13.75 8.88 2.14
CA ASP A 31 -13.73 9.70 3.36
C ASP A 31 -13.42 11.17 3.02
N LEU A 32 -14.45 12.02 3.12
CA LEU A 32 -14.33 13.44 2.86
C LEU A 32 -13.46 14.17 3.90
N ARG A 33 -13.45 13.75 5.16
CA ARG A 33 -12.60 14.35 6.20
C ARG A 33 -11.14 14.09 5.85
N ARG A 34 -10.80 12.86 5.50
CA ARG A 34 -9.44 12.47 5.08
C ARG A 34 -8.99 13.26 3.85
N ALA A 35 -9.86 13.39 2.85
CA ALA A 35 -9.58 14.18 1.65
C ALA A 35 -9.27 15.65 1.96
N ILE A 36 -10.07 16.28 2.82
CA ILE A 36 -9.85 17.67 3.22
C ILE A 36 -8.53 17.81 3.97
N THR A 37 -8.23 16.88 4.89
CA THR A 37 -6.95 16.89 5.62
C THR A 37 -5.76 16.77 4.68
N TYR A 38 -5.79 15.87 3.70
CA TYR A 38 -4.71 15.73 2.72
C TYR A 38 -4.56 16.99 1.87
N LEU A 39 -5.67 17.54 1.39
CA LEU A 39 -5.67 18.78 0.62
C LEU A 39 -5.06 19.94 1.40
N GLN A 40 -5.45 20.11 2.67
CA GLN A 40 -4.91 21.16 3.55
C GLN A 40 -3.43 20.96 3.88
N SER A 41 -3.01 19.72 4.13
CA SER A 41 -1.59 19.40 4.35
C SER A 41 -0.75 19.68 3.11
N ALA A 42 -1.23 19.28 1.93
CA ALA A 42 -0.56 19.57 0.67
C ALA A 42 -0.50 21.08 0.39
N ALA A 43 -1.59 21.81 0.60
CA ALA A 43 -1.63 23.26 0.44
C ALA A 43 -0.61 23.99 1.33
N ARG A 44 -0.42 23.51 2.56
CA ARG A 44 0.56 24.08 3.51
C ARG A 44 2.01 23.80 3.12
N LEU A 45 2.29 22.65 2.51
CA LEU A 45 3.65 22.23 2.17
C LEU A 45 4.09 22.70 0.78
N PHE A 46 3.18 22.70 -0.20
CA PHE A 46 3.48 22.94 -1.61
C PHE A 46 2.82 24.21 -2.17
N GLY A 47 1.99 24.88 -1.37
CA GLY A 47 1.29 26.11 -1.76
C GLY A 47 0.01 25.84 -2.54
N SER A 48 -0.38 26.78 -3.39
CA SER A 48 -1.71 26.80 -4.01
C SER A 48 -1.86 25.86 -5.22
N SER A 49 -0.78 25.33 -5.79
CA SER A 49 -0.84 24.42 -6.94
C SER A 49 -0.43 23.03 -6.51
N ILE A 50 -1.39 22.12 -6.43
CA ILE A 50 -1.22 20.80 -5.83
C ILE A 50 -1.25 19.73 -6.92
N SER A 51 -0.19 18.93 -7.02
CA SER A 51 -0.06 17.82 -7.95
C SER A 51 -0.44 16.47 -7.32
N SER A 52 -0.59 15.42 -8.15
CA SER A 52 -0.80 14.05 -7.66
C SER A 52 0.34 13.55 -6.77
N SER A 53 1.60 13.89 -7.09
CA SER A 53 2.76 13.48 -6.27
C SER A 53 2.74 14.14 -4.89
N ASP A 54 2.31 15.40 -4.82
CA ASP A 54 2.18 16.12 -3.55
C ASP A 54 1.13 15.44 -2.66
N LEU A 55 0.00 15.05 -3.24
CA LEU A 55 -1.06 14.32 -2.53
C LEU A 55 -0.59 12.95 -2.04
N ILE A 56 0.14 12.19 -2.87
CA ILE A 56 0.71 10.89 -2.47
C ILE A 56 1.65 11.10 -1.28
N SER A 57 2.54 12.08 -1.36
CA SER A 57 3.54 12.35 -0.32
C SER A 57 2.93 12.66 1.05
N VAL A 58 1.81 13.40 1.11
CA VAL A 58 1.15 13.76 2.39
C VAL A 58 0.17 12.70 2.89
N SER A 59 -0.22 11.77 2.03
CA SER A 59 -1.24 10.77 2.36
C SER A 59 -0.71 9.55 3.09
N GLY A 60 0.61 9.33 3.08
CA GLY A 60 1.24 8.12 3.63
C GLY A 60 0.94 6.85 2.81
N VAL A 61 0.31 7.00 1.64
CA VAL A 61 0.09 5.91 0.68
C VAL A 61 1.44 5.54 0.07
N ILE A 62 1.75 4.25 0.08
CA ILE A 62 2.99 3.75 -0.51
C ILE A 62 2.83 3.76 -2.04
N PRO A 63 3.86 4.22 -2.80
CA PRO A 63 3.82 4.20 -4.26
C PRO A 63 3.56 2.78 -4.80
N GLU A 64 2.71 2.66 -5.82
CA GLU A 64 2.37 1.36 -6.41
C GLU A 64 3.60 0.59 -6.92
N ASP A 65 4.62 1.30 -7.39
CA ASP A 65 5.84 0.69 -7.90
C ASP A 65 6.57 -0.12 -6.83
N VAL A 66 6.55 0.33 -5.58
CA VAL A 66 7.17 -0.35 -4.43
C VAL A 66 6.39 -1.62 -4.06
N VAL A 67 5.06 -1.55 -4.07
CA VAL A 67 4.22 -2.73 -3.80
C VAL A 67 4.39 -3.78 -4.91
N LYS A 68 4.46 -3.33 -6.16
CA LYS A 68 4.68 -4.18 -7.33
C LYS A 68 6.11 -4.74 -7.36
N SER A 69 7.13 -4.01 -6.91
CA SER A 69 8.50 -4.51 -6.83
C SER A 69 8.61 -5.65 -5.82
N LEU A 70 7.99 -5.50 -4.65
CA LEU A 70 7.91 -6.58 -3.66
C LEU A 70 7.20 -7.81 -4.23
N PHE A 71 6.07 -7.61 -4.90
CA PHE A 71 5.33 -8.71 -5.51
C PHE A 71 6.13 -9.43 -6.62
N ALA A 72 6.84 -8.67 -7.45
CA ALA A 72 7.74 -9.21 -8.47
C ALA A 72 8.90 -9.99 -7.85
N ALA A 73 9.48 -9.50 -6.75
CA ALA A 73 10.50 -10.22 -6.00
C ALA A 73 9.96 -11.55 -5.45
N CYS A 74 8.74 -11.57 -4.90
CA CYS A 74 8.09 -12.81 -4.48
C CYS A 74 7.84 -13.78 -5.63
N LYS A 75 7.49 -13.28 -6.82
CA LYS A 75 7.30 -14.11 -8.03
C LYS A 75 8.59 -14.71 -8.57
N SER A 76 9.75 -14.11 -8.30
CA SER A 76 11.04 -14.67 -8.72
C SER A 76 11.37 -15.99 -8.03
N GLY A 77 10.84 -16.21 -6.82
CA GLY A 77 11.15 -17.36 -5.97
C GLY A 77 12.48 -17.26 -5.23
N GLU A 78 13.27 -16.20 -5.47
CA GLU A 78 14.56 -15.98 -4.82
C GLU A 78 14.37 -15.22 -3.50
N PHE A 79 14.55 -15.92 -2.38
CA PHE A 79 14.39 -15.33 -1.04
C PHE A 79 15.29 -14.11 -0.81
N ASP A 80 16.53 -14.16 -1.27
CA ASP A 80 17.49 -13.05 -1.07
C ASP A 80 17.02 -11.76 -1.78
N VAL A 81 16.36 -11.89 -2.94
CA VAL A 81 15.78 -10.75 -3.68
C VAL A 81 14.61 -10.17 -2.91
N ALA A 82 13.71 -11.02 -2.41
CA ALA A 82 12.58 -10.57 -1.58
C ALA A 82 13.05 -9.92 -0.28
N ASN A 83 14.02 -10.52 0.42
CA ASN A 83 14.59 -9.98 1.66
C ASN A 83 15.25 -8.61 1.46
N LYS A 84 15.92 -8.42 0.31
CA LYS A 84 16.47 -7.12 -0.06
C LYS A 84 15.38 -6.06 -0.26
N GLU A 85 14.31 -6.39 -0.98
CA GLU A 85 13.18 -5.46 -1.16
C GLU A 85 12.50 -5.14 0.18
N VAL A 86 12.28 -6.13 1.04
CA VAL A 86 11.77 -5.90 2.41
C VAL A 86 12.67 -4.95 3.18
N SER A 87 13.98 -5.16 3.14
CA SER A 87 14.95 -4.28 3.81
C SER A 87 14.90 -2.84 3.29
N ASN A 88 14.75 -2.66 1.97
CA ASN A 88 14.62 -1.33 1.36
C ASN A 88 13.33 -0.63 1.82
N ILE A 89 12.20 -1.34 1.80
CA ILE A 89 10.91 -0.79 2.21
C ILE A 89 10.93 -0.30 3.67
N ILE A 90 11.54 -1.09 4.56
CA ILE A 90 11.72 -0.70 5.97
C ILE A 90 12.68 0.49 6.09
N ALA A 91 13.77 0.51 5.32
CA ALA A 91 14.73 1.62 5.32
C ALA A 91 14.11 2.95 4.82
N ASP A 92 13.19 2.86 3.85
CA ASP A 92 12.44 4.02 3.35
C ASP A 92 11.37 4.50 4.34
N GLY A 93 11.11 3.76 5.42
CA GLY A 93 10.22 4.16 6.51
C GLY A 93 8.73 4.03 6.18
N TYR A 94 8.37 3.17 5.23
CA TYR A 94 6.97 2.95 4.88
C TYR A 94 6.24 2.13 5.97
N PRO A 95 5.03 2.54 6.39
CA PRO A 95 4.26 1.77 7.36
C PRO A 95 3.88 0.40 6.81
N VAL A 96 4.28 -0.68 7.52
CA VAL A 96 4.02 -2.04 7.01
C VAL A 96 2.52 -2.36 7.00
N SER A 97 1.74 -1.84 7.94
CA SER A 97 0.27 -2.01 7.95
C SER A 97 -0.39 -1.48 6.66
N GLN A 98 0.08 -0.34 6.16
CA GLN A 98 -0.38 0.22 4.89
C GLN A 98 0.08 -0.63 3.70
N LEU A 99 1.31 -1.14 3.75
CA LEU A 99 1.85 -2.04 2.73
C LEU A 99 1.04 -3.34 2.64
N ILE A 100 0.73 -3.98 3.76
CA ILE A 100 -0.07 -5.22 3.80
C ILE A 100 -1.45 -5.00 3.15
N SER A 101 -2.09 -3.87 3.44
CA SER A 101 -3.38 -3.51 2.85
C SER A 101 -3.30 -3.36 1.33
N GLN A 102 -2.29 -2.65 0.82
CA GLN A 102 -2.11 -2.48 -0.63
C GLN A 102 -1.64 -3.75 -1.33
N PHE A 103 -0.82 -4.56 -0.65
CA PHE A 103 -0.34 -5.83 -1.16
C PHE A 103 -1.50 -6.82 -1.34
N LEU A 104 -2.48 -6.81 -0.42
CA LEU A 104 -3.72 -7.56 -0.56
C LEU A 104 -4.46 -7.19 -1.85
N ASP A 105 -4.64 -5.90 -2.13
CA ASP A 105 -5.31 -5.43 -3.34
C ASP A 105 -4.60 -5.90 -4.61
N VAL A 106 -3.25 -5.87 -4.62
CA VAL A 106 -2.43 -6.38 -5.74
C VAL A 106 -2.60 -7.88 -5.92
N ILE A 107 -2.58 -8.67 -4.84
CA ILE A 107 -2.73 -10.13 -4.89
C ILE A 107 -4.12 -10.54 -5.37
N VAL A 108 -5.17 -9.89 -4.85
CA VAL A 108 -6.56 -10.20 -5.23
C VAL A 108 -6.79 -9.89 -6.71
N SER A 109 -6.24 -8.76 -7.19
CA SER A 109 -6.38 -8.30 -8.57
C SER A 109 -5.47 -9.03 -9.57
N ALA A 110 -4.57 -9.91 -9.12
CA ALA A 110 -3.64 -10.62 -9.99
C ALA A 110 -4.33 -11.81 -10.70
N ASP A 111 -4.66 -11.69 -11.98
CA ASP A 111 -5.33 -12.76 -12.73
C ASP A 111 -4.44 -13.97 -13.04
N ASP A 112 -3.12 -13.85 -12.86
CA ASP A 112 -2.14 -14.89 -13.18
C ASP A 112 -1.85 -15.85 -12.01
N ILE A 113 -2.57 -15.70 -10.90
CA ILE A 113 -2.45 -16.56 -9.71
C ILE A 113 -3.75 -17.35 -9.50
N PRO A 114 -3.70 -18.68 -9.34
CA PRO A 114 -4.85 -19.50 -8.95
C PRO A 114 -5.47 -19.06 -7.61
N ASP A 115 -6.79 -19.17 -7.50
CA ASP A 115 -7.55 -18.75 -6.30
C ASP A 115 -7.07 -19.43 -5.01
N GLU A 116 -6.64 -20.70 -5.07
CA GLU A 116 -6.08 -21.40 -3.90
C GLU A 116 -4.81 -20.72 -3.38
N GLN A 117 -3.91 -20.31 -4.28
CA GLN A 117 -2.68 -19.61 -3.92
C GLN A 117 -3.00 -18.23 -3.37
N LYS A 118 -3.93 -17.48 -4.00
CA LYS A 118 -4.43 -16.20 -3.46
C LYS A 118 -4.97 -16.37 -2.05
N ALA A 119 -5.82 -17.37 -1.82
CA ALA A 119 -6.42 -17.62 -0.51
C ALA A 119 -5.37 -17.89 0.58
N ARG A 120 -4.31 -18.64 0.26
CA ARG A 120 -3.19 -18.88 1.19
C ARG A 120 -2.47 -17.58 1.56
N VAL A 121 -2.18 -16.73 0.57
CA VAL A 121 -1.52 -15.43 0.80
C VAL A 121 -2.42 -14.50 1.60
N CYS A 122 -3.71 -14.37 1.23
CA CYS A 122 -4.67 -13.53 1.94
C CYS A 122 -4.84 -13.94 3.40
N LYS A 123 -4.85 -15.25 3.69
CA LYS A 123 -4.88 -15.75 5.07
C LYS A 123 -3.66 -15.25 5.85
N LYS A 124 -2.46 -15.37 5.26
CA LYS A 124 -1.22 -14.92 5.90
C LYS A 124 -1.20 -13.42 6.13
N LEU A 125 -1.65 -12.62 5.16
CA LEU A 125 -1.77 -11.17 5.30
C LEU A 125 -2.68 -10.79 6.47
N GLY A 126 -3.80 -11.51 6.68
CA GLY A 126 -4.69 -11.27 7.82
C GLY A 126 -4.07 -11.63 9.18
N GLU A 127 -3.29 -12.72 9.25
CA GLU A 127 -2.52 -13.07 10.45
C GLU A 127 -1.48 -11.99 10.78
N THR A 128 -0.76 -11.52 9.77
CA THR A 128 0.23 -10.46 9.91
C THR A 128 -0.39 -9.12 10.28
N ASP A 129 -1.51 -8.74 9.68
CA ASP A 129 -2.24 -7.51 10.04
C ASP A 129 -2.62 -7.52 11.53
N LYS A 130 -3.14 -8.65 12.02
CA LYS A 130 -3.39 -8.84 13.46
C LYS A 130 -2.10 -8.66 14.27
N CYS A 131 -1.00 -9.30 13.89
CA CYS A 131 0.26 -9.19 14.61
C CYS A 131 0.80 -7.76 14.66
N LEU A 132 0.67 -7.00 13.57
CA LEU A 132 1.06 -5.59 13.51
C LEU A 132 0.21 -4.74 14.44
N VAL A 133 -1.11 -4.99 14.50
CA VAL A 133 -2.01 -4.34 15.46
C VAL A 133 -1.62 -4.66 16.91
N ASP A 134 -1.17 -5.89 17.17
CA ASP A 134 -0.67 -6.32 18.49
C ASP A 134 0.75 -5.81 18.81
N GLY A 135 1.37 -5.02 17.92
CA GLY A 135 2.68 -4.38 18.14
C GLY A 135 3.88 -5.27 17.79
N ALA A 136 3.71 -6.23 16.89
CA ALA A 136 4.82 -7.05 16.40
C ALA A 136 5.83 -6.26 15.56
N ASP A 137 7.03 -6.82 15.43
CA ASP A 137 8.12 -6.23 14.65
C ASP A 137 7.79 -6.20 13.14
N GLU A 138 7.81 -5.01 12.56
CA GLU A 138 7.43 -4.75 11.16
C GLU A 138 8.29 -5.52 10.15
N TYR A 139 9.61 -5.56 10.38
CA TYR A 139 10.55 -6.23 9.48
C TYR A 139 10.30 -7.74 9.46
N LEU A 140 10.20 -8.36 10.64
CA LEU A 140 9.95 -9.79 10.75
C LEU A 140 8.60 -10.18 10.15
N GLN A 141 7.56 -9.39 10.40
CA GLN A 141 6.23 -9.62 9.85
C GLN A 141 6.20 -9.52 8.33
N LEU A 142 6.86 -8.51 7.76
CA LEU A 142 6.92 -8.33 6.32
C LEU A 142 7.75 -9.42 5.63
N LEU A 143 8.87 -9.83 6.24
CA LEU A 143 9.71 -10.91 5.74
C LEU A 143 8.97 -12.26 5.74
N ASP A 144 8.18 -12.52 6.78
CA ASP A 144 7.33 -13.70 6.90
C ASP A 144 6.24 -13.73 5.81
N VAL A 145 5.57 -12.59 5.55
CA VAL A 145 4.63 -12.43 4.43
C VAL A 145 5.32 -12.70 3.09
N ALA A 146 6.49 -12.13 2.83
CA ALA A 146 7.23 -12.34 1.58
C ALA A 146 7.58 -13.83 1.41
N SER A 147 8.05 -14.48 2.47
CA SER A 147 8.40 -15.90 2.49
C SER A 147 7.20 -16.81 2.19
N GLU A 148 6.08 -16.59 2.88
CA GLU A 148 4.86 -17.36 2.65
C GLU A 148 4.24 -17.07 1.29
N THR A 149 4.38 -15.86 0.76
CA THR A 149 3.95 -15.52 -0.60
C THR A 149 4.74 -16.32 -1.62
N ILE A 150 6.08 -16.38 -1.51
CA ILE A 150 6.92 -17.24 -2.36
C ILE A 150 6.45 -18.70 -2.27
N ARG A 151 6.27 -19.23 -1.06
CA ARG A 151 5.84 -20.62 -0.87
C ARG A 151 4.46 -20.89 -1.47
N ALA A 152 3.54 -19.95 -1.39
CA ALA A 152 2.21 -20.07 -1.96
C ALA A 152 2.26 -20.12 -3.49
N LEU A 153 3.02 -19.22 -4.12
CA LEU A 153 3.16 -19.14 -5.58
C LEU A 153 3.81 -20.39 -6.18
N PHE A 154 4.80 -20.97 -5.48
CA PHE A 154 5.53 -22.16 -5.94
C PHE A 154 4.95 -23.49 -5.41
N ASN A 155 3.74 -23.48 -4.84
CA ASN A 155 3.08 -24.67 -4.27
C ASN A 155 3.94 -25.47 -3.29
N ILE A 156 4.81 -24.79 -2.55
CA ILE A 156 5.59 -25.42 -1.49
C ILE A 156 4.64 -25.67 -0.31
N PRO A 157 4.57 -26.91 0.22
CA PRO A 157 3.69 -27.23 1.33
C PRO A 157 4.04 -26.38 2.55
N GLN A 158 2.99 -25.95 3.27
CA GLN A 158 3.17 -25.33 4.58
C GLN A 158 3.82 -26.36 5.50
N GLY A 159 4.96 -26.00 6.07
CA GLY A 159 5.68 -26.83 7.03
C GLY A 159 4.78 -27.00 8.24
N LEU A 160 4.74 -28.21 8.78
CA LEU A 160 3.97 -28.59 9.96
C LEU A 160 3.95 -27.46 11.00
N VAL A 161 2.76 -26.94 11.25
CA VAL A 161 2.46 -26.16 12.46
C VAL A 161 2.60 -27.16 13.61
N PHE A 162 3.61 -26.96 14.46
CA PHE A 162 3.78 -27.71 15.71
C PHE A 162 2.75 -27.27 16.75
#